data_AF-A0A964YMB7-F1
#
_entry.id   AF-A0A964YMB7-F1
#
_cell.length_a   1.000
_cell.length_b   1.000
_cell.length_c   1.000
_cell.angle_alpha   90.00
_cell.angle_beta   90.00
_cell.angle_gamma   90.00
#
_symmetry.space_group_name_H-M   'P 1'
#
loop_
_entity.id
_entity.type
_entity.pdbx_description
1 polymer ?
#
loop_
_entity_poly.entity_id
_entity_poly.type
_entity_poly.pdbx_seq_one_letter_code
_entity_poly.pdbx_strand_id
1 'polypeptide(L)'
;MWWAKTALQGLPIRTKIERKRKRNPKVHRKLPKMKRLKSIVMLALISFGILTACSSNALHSESISIAGQAWKQGVKKEFNIPVKDTSLLYDVVLTVRTTSEYPYCNLWMYLTVDGPLGKSKRFPLEITIADSKGQWMGEKSGSTVAFSKVITHDRFPKKGVYRFSFEQASTDKVLPEVMDLTLELFAKEK
;
A
#
# COMPACT_ATOMS: atom_id res chain seq x y z
N MET A 1 52.96 39.08 -106.42
CA MET A 1 51.64 38.45 -106.60
C MET A 1 51.18 37.89 -105.27
N TRP A 2 50.17 38.55 -104.69
CA TRP A 2 49.09 38.05 -103.84
C TRP A 2 49.39 36.97 -102.78
N TRP A 3 49.70 37.40 -101.56
CA TRP A 3 49.48 36.66 -100.30
C TRP A 3 49.15 37.67 -99.19
N ALA A 4 47.91 37.65 -98.67
CA ALA A 4 47.55 38.31 -97.41
C ALA A 4 46.44 37.48 -96.76
N LYS A 5 46.77 36.71 -95.73
CA LYS A 5 46.64 37.08 -94.31
C LYS A 5 45.20 37.40 -93.89
N THR A 6 44.65 36.43 -93.16
CA THR A 6 44.07 36.57 -91.82
C THR A 6 43.06 37.70 -91.59
N ALA A 7 41.82 37.31 -91.28
CA ALA A 7 40.98 38.07 -90.34
C ALA A 7 39.97 37.14 -89.66
N LEU A 8 40.14 37.01 -88.34
CA LEU A 8 39.10 36.64 -87.39
C LEU A 8 37.94 37.66 -87.47
N GLN A 9 36.72 37.18 -87.33
CA GLN A 9 35.78 37.51 -86.24
C GLN A 9 34.33 37.35 -86.71
N GLY A 10 33.53 36.69 -85.86
CA GLY A 10 32.10 36.53 -86.05
C GLY A 10 31.47 35.65 -84.97
N LEU A 11 31.24 36.23 -83.78
CA LEU A 11 30.11 35.86 -82.91
C LEU A 11 28.80 36.17 -83.68
N PRO A 12 27.59 35.64 -83.35
CA PRO A 12 27.14 35.23 -82.01
C PRO A 12 26.22 33.99 -82.02
N ILE A 13 25.62 33.67 -80.85
CA ILE A 13 24.17 33.48 -80.63
C ILE A 13 23.93 32.48 -79.50
N ARG A 14 23.28 33.01 -78.46
CA ARG A 14 22.63 32.31 -77.35
C ARG A 14 21.85 31.08 -77.84
N THR A 15 22.20 29.90 -77.35
CA THR A 15 21.23 28.81 -77.22
C THR A 15 20.81 28.68 -75.75
N LYS A 16 19.52 28.98 -75.55
CA LYS A 16 18.82 28.96 -74.28
C LYS A 16 18.59 27.51 -73.85
N ILE A 17 19.49 26.93 -73.05
CA ILE A 17 19.24 25.63 -72.41
C ILE A 17 18.34 25.87 -71.20
N GLU A 18 17.03 25.92 -71.42
CA GLU A 18 16.03 25.85 -70.36
C GLU A 18 16.02 24.43 -69.77
N ARG A 19 16.81 24.21 -68.70
CA ARG A 19 16.65 23.05 -67.83
C ARG A 19 15.25 23.12 -67.20
N LYS A 20 14.32 22.28 -67.67
CA LYS A 20 13.03 22.04 -67.01
C LYS A 20 13.30 21.64 -65.55
N ARG A 21 13.11 22.61 -64.64
CA ARG A 21 13.09 22.39 -63.19
C ARG A 21 11.95 21.39 -62.92
N LYS A 22 12.27 20.10 -62.73
CA LYS A 22 11.31 19.10 -62.25
C LYS A 22 10.74 19.64 -60.95
N ARG A 23 9.49 20.12 -60.98
CA ARG A 23 8.73 20.45 -59.77
C ARG A 23 8.52 19.12 -59.04
N ASN A 24 9.30 18.89 -58.00
CA ASN A 24 9.04 17.82 -57.05
C ASN A 24 7.67 18.10 -56.43
N PRO A 25 6.63 17.28 -56.62
CA PRO A 25 5.37 17.51 -55.95
C PRO A 25 5.66 17.47 -54.46
N LYS A 26 5.28 18.54 -53.74
CA LYS A 26 5.38 18.56 -52.28
C LYS A 26 4.55 17.38 -51.77
N VAL A 27 5.22 16.29 -51.39
CA VAL A 27 4.60 15.17 -50.69
C VAL A 27 4.16 15.72 -49.34
N HIS A 28 2.94 16.22 -49.28
CA HIS A 28 2.28 16.50 -48.01
C HIS A 28 2.03 15.16 -47.35
N ARG A 29 3.03 14.68 -46.58
CA ARG A 29 2.78 13.69 -45.55
C ARG A 29 1.79 14.33 -44.59
N LYS A 30 0.50 13.99 -44.74
CA LYS A 30 -0.49 14.34 -43.72
C LYS A 30 -0.05 13.63 -42.45
N LEU A 31 0.52 14.39 -41.51
CA LEU A 31 0.79 13.88 -40.17
C LEU A 31 -0.54 13.32 -39.63
N PRO A 32 -0.58 12.05 -39.21
CA PRO A 32 -1.81 11.46 -38.71
C PRO A 32 -2.32 12.34 -37.56
N LYS A 33 -3.58 12.77 -37.63
CA LYS A 33 -4.20 13.61 -36.60
C LYS A 33 -4.00 12.92 -35.25
N MET A 34 -3.17 13.51 -34.38
CA MET A 34 -2.83 13.02 -33.05
C MET A 34 -4.00 13.15 -32.05
N LYS A 35 -5.20 12.68 -32.42
CA LYS A 35 -6.34 12.59 -31.50
C LYS A 35 -6.20 11.36 -30.60
N ARG A 36 -5.70 10.24 -31.17
CA ARG A 36 -5.50 8.99 -30.41
C ARG A 36 -4.35 9.06 -29.41
N LEU A 37 -3.27 9.80 -29.69
CA LEU A 37 -2.14 9.94 -28.77
C LEU A 37 -2.54 10.72 -27.49
N LYS A 38 -3.35 11.78 -27.62
CA LYS A 38 -3.88 12.51 -26.45
C LYS A 38 -4.80 11.65 -25.57
N SER A 39 -5.64 10.81 -26.18
CA SER A 39 -6.46 9.83 -25.44
C SER A 39 -5.62 8.75 -24.75
N ILE A 40 -4.55 8.25 -25.38
CA ILE A 40 -3.66 7.26 -24.77
C ILE A 40 -2.88 7.88 -23.60
N VAL A 41 -2.41 9.12 -23.74
CA VAL A 41 -1.74 9.86 -22.65
C VAL A 41 -2.72 10.16 -21.51
N MET A 42 -3.97 10.52 -21.79
CA MET A 42 -5.01 10.68 -20.76
C MET A 42 -5.33 9.37 -20.06
N LEU A 43 -5.48 8.25 -20.80
CA LEU A 43 -5.69 6.93 -20.18
C LEU A 43 -4.49 6.51 -19.33
N ALA A 44 -3.26 6.79 -19.78
CA ALA A 44 -2.04 6.50 -19.04
C ALA A 44 -1.95 7.32 -17.74
N LEU A 45 -2.29 8.62 -17.79
CA LEU A 45 -2.35 9.49 -16.60
C LEU A 45 -3.43 9.04 -15.62
N ILE A 46 -4.61 8.64 -16.11
CA ILE A 46 -5.68 8.07 -15.28
C ILE A 46 -5.24 6.75 -14.66
N SER A 47 -4.57 5.87 -15.42
CA SER A 47 -4.04 4.60 -14.90
C SER A 47 -2.95 4.77 -13.85
N PHE A 48 -2.14 5.84 -13.95
CA PHE A 48 -1.09 6.15 -12.98
C PHE A 48 -1.67 6.70 -11.66
N GLY A 49 -2.79 7.42 -11.71
CA GLY A 49 -3.45 7.98 -10.52
C GLY A 49 -4.15 6.95 -9.63
N ILE A 50 -4.45 5.74 -10.14
CA ILE A 50 -5.17 4.70 -9.37
C ILE A 50 -4.20 3.90 -8.47
N LEU A 51 -2.88 4.04 -8.64
CA LEU A 51 -1.87 3.26 -7.93
C LEU A 51 -1.51 3.79 -6.53
N THR A 52 -2.09 4.90 -6.06
CA THR A 52 -1.73 5.50 -4.76
C THR A 52 -2.71 5.18 -3.62
N ALA A 53 -3.69 4.31 -3.83
CA ALA A 53 -4.74 4.03 -2.86
C ALA A 53 -4.51 2.73 -2.07
N CYS A 54 -3.36 2.57 -1.41
CA CYS A 54 -3.24 1.58 -0.36
C CYS A 54 -2.04 1.90 0.55
N SER A 55 -2.28 2.69 1.58
CA SER A 55 -1.40 2.70 2.74
C SER A 55 -2.24 2.91 3.99
N SER A 56 -2.41 1.85 4.78
CA SER A 56 -2.85 1.99 6.17
C SER A 56 -1.86 2.93 6.86
N ASN A 57 -2.36 4.03 7.44
CA ASN A 57 -1.52 5.05 8.11
C ASN A 57 -0.98 4.58 9.48
N ALA A 58 -0.78 3.27 9.66
CA ALA A 58 -0.20 2.70 10.86
C ALA A 58 1.29 3.07 10.92
N LEU A 59 1.71 3.65 12.04
CA LEU A 59 3.13 3.92 12.32
C LEU A 59 3.92 2.64 12.56
N HIS A 60 3.24 1.62 13.07
CA HIS A 60 3.78 0.29 13.30
C HIS A 60 2.64 -0.72 13.13
N SER A 61 2.92 -1.83 12.46
CA SER A 61 1.98 -2.95 12.28
C SER A 61 2.80 -4.23 12.33
N GLU A 62 2.50 -5.08 13.30
CA GLU A 62 3.16 -6.38 13.49
C GLU A 62 2.08 -7.45 13.61
N SER A 63 2.26 -8.57 12.92
CA SER A 63 1.31 -9.68 12.89
C SER A 63 2.01 -10.99 13.23
N ILE A 64 1.42 -11.75 14.14
CA ILE A 64 1.96 -13.04 14.61
C ILE A 64 0.91 -14.12 14.36
N SER A 65 1.29 -15.10 13.54
CA SER A 65 0.45 -16.26 13.27
C SER A 65 0.46 -17.28 14.41
N ILE A 66 -0.64 -18.01 14.52
CA ILE A 66 -0.84 -19.10 15.47
C ILE A 66 -0.77 -20.41 14.68
N ALA A 67 0.27 -21.20 14.96
CA ALA A 67 0.50 -22.46 14.29
C ALA A 67 -0.70 -23.42 14.47
N GLY A 68 -1.19 -23.97 13.36
CA GLY A 68 -2.32 -24.89 13.35
C GLY A 68 -3.64 -24.29 13.82
N GLN A 69 -3.75 -22.95 13.87
CA GLN A 69 -4.94 -22.22 14.35
C GLN A 69 -5.34 -22.60 15.80
N ALA A 70 -4.39 -23.15 16.56
CA ALA A 70 -4.62 -23.77 17.85
C ALA A 70 -3.79 -23.05 18.92
N TRP A 71 -4.37 -22.04 19.55
CA TRP A 71 -3.66 -21.24 20.54
C TRP A 71 -3.62 -21.96 21.89
N LYS A 72 -2.47 -22.54 22.22
CA LYS A 72 -2.25 -23.23 23.49
C LYS A 72 -2.13 -22.25 24.65
N GLN A 73 -2.68 -22.65 25.79
CA GLN A 73 -2.56 -21.92 27.05
C GLN A 73 -1.09 -21.82 27.49
N GLY A 74 -0.70 -20.70 28.08
CA GLY A 74 0.70 -20.42 28.45
C GLY A 74 1.60 -19.98 27.29
N VAL A 75 1.18 -20.15 26.03
CA VAL A 75 1.94 -19.65 24.86
C VAL A 75 1.61 -18.19 24.63
N LYS A 76 2.56 -17.31 24.92
CA LYS A 76 2.40 -15.86 24.75
C LYS A 76 2.69 -15.42 23.32
N LYS A 77 2.00 -14.37 22.88
CA LYS A 77 2.25 -13.65 21.63
C LYS A 77 2.72 -12.27 21.97
N GLU A 78 3.98 -11.96 21.63
CA GLU A 78 4.67 -10.77 22.10
C GLU A 78 4.97 -9.82 20.94
N PHE A 79 4.60 -8.56 21.12
CA PHE A 79 4.79 -7.49 20.14
C PHE A 79 5.64 -6.39 20.75
N ASN A 80 6.54 -5.81 19.96
CA ASN A 80 7.46 -4.77 20.43
C ASN A 80 7.22 -3.46 19.68
N ILE A 81 6.55 -2.51 20.34
CA ILE A 81 6.18 -1.23 19.74
C ILE A 81 7.20 -0.15 20.14
N PRO A 82 7.96 0.42 19.19
CA PRO A 82 8.85 1.55 19.46
C PRO A 82 8.10 2.88 19.45
N VAL A 83 8.03 3.56 20.60
CA VAL A 83 7.42 4.88 20.75
C VAL A 83 8.49 5.97 20.74
N LYS A 84 8.47 6.82 19.69
CA LYS A 84 9.47 7.89 19.46
C LYS A 84 9.03 9.27 19.95
N ASP A 85 7.73 9.54 19.96
CA ASP A 85 7.14 10.79 20.43
C ASP A 85 6.11 10.48 21.52
N THR A 86 6.08 11.30 22.57
CA THR A 86 5.15 11.17 23.69
C THR A 86 4.14 12.30 23.75
N SER A 87 4.28 13.31 22.86
CA SER A 87 3.35 14.43 22.75
C SER A 87 2.08 14.05 21.98
N LEU A 88 2.22 13.10 21.05
CA LEU A 88 1.14 12.57 20.21
C LEU A 88 0.22 11.64 21.00
N LEU A 89 -1.06 11.65 20.62
CA LEU A 89 -2.04 10.69 21.07
C LEU A 89 -1.95 9.43 20.20
N TYR A 90 -1.96 8.26 20.80
CA TYR A 90 -1.83 7.00 20.07
C TYR A 90 -3.05 6.10 20.26
N ASP A 91 -3.44 5.45 19.17
CA ASP A 91 -4.30 4.28 19.19
C ASP A 91 -3.45 3.02 19.05
N VAL A 92 -3.54 2.14 20.02
CA VAL A 92 -3.07 0.76 19.91
C VAL A 92 -4.28 -0.12 19.62
N VAL A 93 -4.32 -0.68 18.42
CA VAL A 93 -5.41 -1.53 17.95
C VAL A 93 -4.91 -2.96 17.88
N LEU A 94 -5.62 -3.86 18.55
CA LEU A 94 -5.45 -5.30 18.36
C LEU A 94 -6.52 -5.79 17.41
N THR A 95 -6.09 -6.51 16.37
CA THR A 95 -6.95 -7.28 15.51
C THR A 95 -6.71 -8.76 15.74
N VAL A 96 -7.76 -9.48 16.09
CA VAL A 96 -7.76 -10.94 16.20
C VAL A 96 -8.43 -11.49 14.96
N ARG A 97 -7.78 -12.41 14.25
CA ARG A 97 -8.40 -13.10 13.12
C ARG A 97 -8.72 -14.52 13.51
N THR A 98 -9.97 -14.92 13.32
CA THR A 98 -10.44 -16.29 13.50
C THR A 98 -10.96 -16.85 12.18
N THR A 99 -11.14 -18.17 12.13
CA THR A 99 -11.99 -18.76 11.10
C THR A 99 -13.46 -18.55 11.47
N SER A 100 -14.36 -18.79 10.50
CA SER A 100 -15.80 -18.80 10.73
C SER A 100 -16.31 -20.00 11.54
N GLU A 101 -15.42 -20.92 11.91
CA GLU A 101 -15.74 -22.12 12.70
C GLU A 101 -15.40 -21.94 14.19
N TYR A 102 -14.92 -20.75 14.60
CA TYR A 102 -14.62 -20.46 16.00
C TYR A 102 -15.87 -20.69 16.89
N PRO A 103 -15.79 -21.54 17.91
CA PRO A 103 -16.99 -22.09 18.54
C PRO A 103 -17.56 -21.25 19.70
N TYR A 104 -16.94 -20.12 20.05
CA TYR A 104 -17.35 -19.31 21.21
C TYR A 104 -17.81 -17.89 20.81
N CYS A 105 -18.73 -17.31 21.58
CA CYS A 105 -19.21 -15.95 21.33
C CYS A 105 -18.24 -14.85 21.84
N ASN A 106 -17.25 -15.21 22.66
CA ASN A 106 -16.23 -14.31 23.15
C ASN A 106 -14.85 -14.98 23.19
N LEU A 107 -13.83 -14.13 23.23
CA LEU A 107 -12.44 -14.54 23.36
C LEU A 107 -11.81 -13.70 24.47
N TRP A 108 -11.44 -14.38 25.55
CA TRP A 108 -10.76 -13.79 26.68
C TRP A 108 -9.25 -13.95 26.56
N MET A 109 -8.52 -12.89 26.86
CA MET A 109 -7.07 -12.90 26.92
C MET A 109 -6.57 -12.01 28.05
N TYR A 110 -5.39 -12.34 28.56
CA TYR A 110 -4.62 -11.43 29.39
C TYR A 110 -3.67 -10.63 28.51
N LEU A 111 -3.75 -9.32 28.60
CA LEU A 111 -2.73 -8.44 28.06
C LEU A 111 -1.79 -8.00 29.18
N THR A 112 -0.50 -8.23 28.98
CA THR A 112 0.58 -7.67 29.79
C THR A 112 1.32 -6.61 28.98
N VAL A 113 1.43 -5.40 29.51
CA VAL A 113 2.17 -4.29 28.90
C VAL A 113 3.37 -3.95 29.77
N ASP A 114 4.57 -4.15 29.22
CA ASP A 114 5.82 -3.77 29.86
C ASP A 114 6.35 -2.48 29.23
N GLY A 115 6.47 -1.44 30.06
CA GLY A 115 7.04 -0.17 29.64
C GLY A 115 8.58 -0.18 29.68
N PRO A 116 9.23 0.82 29.04
CA PRO A 116 10.69 0.90 28.94
C PRO A 116 11.42 1.07 30.29
N LEU A 117 10.69 1.41 31.36
CA LEU A 117 11.21 1.55 32.73
C LEU A 117 10.98 0.29 33.59
N GLY A 118 10.58 -0.84 32.99
CA GLY A 118 10.31 -2.10 33.70
C GLY A 118 8.98 -2.14 34.46
N LYS A 119 8.14 -1.11 34.33
CA LYS A 119 6.77 -1.15 34.87
C LYS A 119 5.92 -2.08 34.02
N SER A 120 5.39 -3.13 34.64
CA SER A 120 4.47 -4.07 34.02
C SER A 120 3.05 -3.85 34.50
N LYS A 121 2.08 -3.91 33.59
CA LYS A 121 0.65 -3.93 33.92
C LYS A 121 -0.01 -5.09 33.20
N ARG A 122 -0.75 -5.92 33.94
CA ARG A 122 -1.56 -7.02 33.39
C ARG A 122 -3.03 -6.72 33.58
N PHE A 123 -3.83 -6.88 32.54
CA PHE A 123 -5.27 -6.69 32.60
C PHE A 123 -6.01 -7.69 31.70
N PRO A 124 -7.25 -8.08 32.06
CA PRO A 124 -8.08 -8.90 31.22
C PRO A 124 -8.61 -8.09 30.02
N LEU A 125 -8.72 -8.75 28.88
CA LEU A 125 -9.26 -8.19 27.64
C LEU A 125 -10.23 -9.21 27.05
N GLU A 126 -11.45 -8.75 26.79
CA GLU A 126 -12.47 -9.51 26.08
C GLU A 126 -12.61 -9.00 24.65
N ILE A 127 -12.67 -9.91 23.69
CA ILE A 127 -13.12 -9.66 22.32
C ILE A 127 -14.47 -10.34 22.14
N THR A 128 -15.51 -9.56 21.89
CA THR A 128 -16.82 -10.10 21.53
C THR A 128 -16.77 -10.58 20.09
N ILE A 129 -17.00 -11.87 19.89
CA ILE A 129 -16.90 -12.54 18.59
C ILE A 129 -18.26 -12.56 17.89
N ALA A 130 -19.31 -12.92 18.64
CA ALA A 130 -20.68 -12.94 18.14
C ALA A 130 -21.64 -12.32 19.14
N ASP A 131 -22.71 -11.68 18.64
CA ASP A 131 -23.79 -11.15 19.47
C ASP A 131 -24.70 -12.28 20.01
N SER A 132 -25.70 -11.90 20.82
CA SER A 132 -26.69 -12.84 21.37
C SER A 132 -27.52 -13.60 20.31
N LYS A 133 -27.52 -13.14 19.06
CA LYS A 133 -28.21 -13.76 17.92
C LYS A 133 -27.27 -14.60 17.05
N GLY A 134 -25.98 -14.70 17.40
CA GLY A 134 -24.95 -15.40 16.64
C GLY A 134 -24.40 -14.62 15.45
N GLN A 135 -24.67 -13.31 15.35
CA GLN A 135 -24.10 -12.45 14.30
C GLN A 135 -22.67 -12.07 14.67
N TRP A 136 -21.76 -12.20 13.70
CA TRP A 136 -20.35 -11.83 13.88
C TRP A 136 -20.20 -10.33 14.15
N MET A 137 -19.44 -9.99 15.18
CA MET A 137 -19.13 -8.59 15.56
C MET A 137 -17.90 -8.03 14.83
N GLY A 138 -17.29 -8.82 13.96
CA GLY A 138 -16.09 -8.49 13.20
C GLY A 138 -16.35 -8.43 11.70
N GLU A 139 -15.32 -8.04 10.96
CA GLU A 139 -15.35 -7.98 9.50
C GLU A 139 -15.17 -9.39 8.93
N LYS A 140 -16.23 -9.94 8.34
CA LYS A 140 -16.20 -11.25 7.72
C LYS A 140 -15.69 -11.15 6.28
N SER A 141 -14.69 -11.97 5.95
CA SER A 141 -14.17 -12.14 4.59
C SER A 141 -13.96 -13.63 4.30
N GLY A 142 -14.82 -14.19 3.44
CA GLY A 142 -14.83 -15.61 3.12
C GLY A 142 -15.05 -16.48 4.38
N SER A 143 -14.09 -17.35 4.67
CA SER A 143 -14.05 -18.25 5.82
C SER A 143 -13.37 -17.65 7.05
N THR A 144 -13.03 -16.36 7.03
CA THR A 144 -12.33 -15.68 8.12
C THR A 144 -13.11 -14.49 8.65
N VAL A 145 -12.90 -14.17 9.91
CA VAL A 145 -13.50 -13.01 10.56
C VAL A 145 -12.42 -12.26 11.35
N ALA A 146 -12.33 -10.95 11.14
CA ALA A 146 -11.37 -10.09 11.81
C ALA A 146 -12.07 -9.20 12.85
N PHE A 147 -11.58 -9.21 14.08
CA PHE A 147 -12.13 -8.44 15.20
C PHE A 147 -11.11 -7.42 15.68
N SER A 148 -11.39 -6.14 15.45
CA SER A 148 -10.50 -5.04 15.84
C SER A 148 -10.99 -4.37 17.13
N LYS A 149 -10.10 -4.18 18.10
CA LYS A 149 -10.38 -3.49 19.35
C LYS A 149 -9.27 -2.51 19.69
N VAL A 150 -9.63 -1.27 19.97
CA VAL A 150 -8.72 -0.26 20.53
C VAL A 150 -8.45 -0.65 21.99
N ILE A 151 -7.19 -0.99 22.29
CA ILE A 151 -6.78 -1.37 23.64
C ILE A 151 -6.28 -0.16 24.43
N THR A 152 -5.68 0.80 23.75
CA THR A 152 -5.17 2.02 24.36
C THR A 152 -5.45 3.18 23.43
N HIS A 153 -6.07 4.23 23.97
CA HIS A 153 -6.27 5.52 23.34
C HIS A 153 -5.69 6.58 24.30
N ASP A 154 -4.36 6.70 24.32
CA ASP A 154 -3.68 7.57 25.27
C ASP A 154 -2.29 7.97 24.78
N ARG A 155 -1.68 8.93 25.47
CA ARG A 155 -0.28 9.31 25.30
C ARG A 155 0.60 8.35 26.10
N PHE A 156 1.69 7.90 25.49
CA PHE A 156 2.69 7.16 26.23
C PHE A 156 3.48 8.09 27.16
N PRO A 157 3.71 7.69 28.42
CA PRO A 157 4.37 8.55 29.39
C PRO A 157 5.88 8.75 29.13
N LYS A 158 6.50 7.83 28.39
CA LYS A 158 7.94 7.84 28.09
C LYS A 158 8.22 7.30 26.69
N LYS A 159 9.33 7.75 26.11
CA LYS A 159 9.88 7.21 24.87
C LYS A 159 10.56 5.87 25.15
N GLY A 160 10.51 4.95 24.20
CA GLY A 160 11.14 3.64 24.32
C GLY A 160 10.31 2.52 23.70
N VAL A 161 10.76 1.28 23.91
CA VAL A 161 10.06 0.09 23.43
C VAL A 161 9.07 -0.37 24.49
N TYR A 162 7.81 -0.53 24.09
CA TYR A 162 6.76 -1.13 24.90
C TYR A 162 6.51 -2.55 24.39
N ARG A 163 6.55 -3.53 25.30
CA ARG A 163 6.26 -4.92 24.98
C ARG A 163 4.83 -5.26 25.36
N PHE A 164 4.04 -5.71 24.39
CA PHE A 164 2.67 -6.18 24.57
C PHE A 164 2.66 -7.70 24.45
N SER A 165 2.38 -8.39 25.55
CA SER A 165 2.28 -9.85 25.58
C SER A 165 0.82 -10.26 25.78
N PHE A 166 0.28 -10.99 24.81
CA PHE A 166 -1.07 -11.55 24.84
C PHE A 166 -1.01 -13.03 25.19
N GLU A 167 -1.89 -13.46 26.08
CA GLU A 167 -2.03 -14.84 26.52
C GLU A 167 -3.52 -15.20 26.58
N GLN A 168 -3.91 -16.31 25.98
CA GLN A 168 -5.31 -16.73 26.01
C GLN A 168 -5.75 -17.10 27.44
N ALA A 169 -6.95 -16.65 27.81
CA ALA A 169 -7.52 -16.79 29.16
C ALA A 169 -8.80 -17.66 29.15
N SER A 170 -8.93 -18.53 28.14
CA SER A 170 -10.03 -19.50 28.08
C SER A 170 -9.83 -20.64 29.09
N THR A 171 -10.92 -21.32 29.42
CA THR A 171 -10.92 -22.55 30.22
C THR A 171 -10.22 -23.69 29.48
N ASP A 172 -10.33 -23.72 28.15
CA ASP A 172 -9.74 -24.77 27.31
C ASP A 172 -8.23 -24.62 27.17
N LYS A 173 -7.52 -25.75 27.33
CA LYS A 173 -6.04 -25.80 27.19
C LYS A 173 -5.56 -25.36 25.80
N VAL A 174 -6.40 -25.53 24.80
CA VAL A 174 -6.14 -25.17 23.41
C VAL A 174 -7.37 -24.46 22.89
N LEU A 175 -7.20 -23.21 22.47
CA LEU A 175 -8.25 -22.42 21.86
C LEU A 175 -8.17 -22.61 20.33
N PRO A 176 -9.14 -23.29 19.70
CA PRO A 176 -9.12 -23.59 18.27
C PRO A 176 -9.51 -22.38 17.43
N GLU A 177 -9.32 -22.49 16.12
CA GLU A 177 -9.78 -21.54 15.09
C GLU A 177 -9.26 -20.09 15.23
N VAL A 178 -8.22 -19.85 16.03
CA VAL A 178 -7.56 -18.54 16.12
C VAL A 178 -6.36 -18.52 15.19
N MET A 179 -6.40 -17.69 14.15
CA MET A 179 -5.41 -17.70 13.08
C MET A 179 -4.19 -16.84 13.40
N ASP A 180 -4.41 -15.60 13.82
CA ASP A 180 -3.35 -14.64 14.11
C ASP A 180 -3.84 -13.49 14.99
N LEU A 181 -2.86 -12.77 15.52
CA LEU A 181 -3.03 -11.50 16.19
C LEU A 181 -2.20 -10.46 15.43
N THR A 182 -2.80 -9.32 15.16
CA THR A 182 -2.14 -8.17 14.56
C THR A 182 -2.24 -6.99 15.52
N LEU A 183 -1.12 -6.35 15.82
CA LEU A 183 -1.06 -5.19 16.69
C LEU A 183 -0.58 -3.99 15.88
N GLU A 184 -1.40 -2.94 15.88
CA GLU A 184 -1.16 -1.73 15.09
C GLU A 184 -1.10 -0.50 15.99
N LEU A 185 -0.16 0.39 15.69
CA LEU A 185 -0.01 1.69 16.33
C LEU A 185 -0.36 2.79 15.33
N PHE A 186 -1.34 3.62 15.66
CA PHE A 186 -1.68 4.81 14.89
C PHE A 186 -1.39 6.05 15.73
N ALA A 187 -0.75 7.07 15.14
CA ALA A 187 -0.78 8.41 15.72
C ALA A 187 -2.10 9.07 15.31
N LYS A 188 -2.81 9.61 16.30
CA LYS A 188 -3.95 10.49 16.07
C LYS A 188 -3.46 11.92 16.11
N GLU A 189 -3.61 12.60 14.99
CA GLU A 189 -3.50 14.05 14.95
C GLU A 189 -4.75 14.65 15.61
N LYS A 190 -4.56 15.82 16.23
CA LYS A 190 -5.56 16.47 17.08
C LYS A 190 -6.61 17.21 16.25
#